data_AF-A0A9X8HEQ5-F1
#
_entry.id   AF-A0A9X8HEQ5-F1
#
_cell.length_a   1.000
_cell.length_b   1.000
_cell.length_c   1.000
_cell.angle_alpha   90.00
_cell.angle_beta   90.00
_cell.angle_gamma   90.00
#
_symmetry.space_group_name_H-M   'P 1'
#
loop_
_entity.id
_entity.type
_entity.pdbx_description
1 polymer ?
#
loop_
_entity_poly.entity_id
_entity_poly.type
_entity_poly.pdbx_seq_one_letter_code
_entity_poly.pdbx_strand_id
1 'polypeptide(L)'
;MSMLTRDYIHKCLYSKEDGYFTSEKREVLHAPKEPMAFHDFWGKREYKAALANLYQEAWMTPVEVFYPYYSHAIANYMLMSPFTTDKLSIYEIGGGAGTNAKCILDYIQEQAPALYEHTTYTLIEISPRMAARQRERIKDHAGVATVINTDILTYSAQFPAFKDSCYFVAMEVLDNLPHDKVSQDGGEW
;
A
#
# COMPACT_ATOMS: atom_id res chain seq x y z
N MET A 1 3.67 -15.60 -31.49
CA MET A 1 2.52 -14.83 -30.97
C MET A 1 3.05 -13.51 -30.46
N SER A 2 2.48 -12.37 -30.87
CA SER A 2 2.73 -11.10 -30.20
C SER A 2 1.94 -11.05 -28.89
N MET A 3 2.48 -10.34 -27.90
CA MET A 3 1.86 -10.12 -26.58
C MET A 3 1.76 -8.61 -26.39
N LEU A 4 0.64 -8.12 -25.83
CA LEU A 4 0.53 -6.70 -25.50
C LEU A 4 1.53 -6.34 -24.40
N THR A 5 2.00 -5.10 -24.40
CA THR A 5 2.98 -4.65 -23.38
C THR A 5 2.38 -4.75 -21.99
N ARG A 6 1.10 -4.38 -21.81
CA ARG A 6 0.38 -4.56 -20.55
C ARG A 6 0.36 -6.02 -20.08
N ASP A 7 0.12 -6.98 -20.98
CA ASP A 7 0.04 -8.40 -20.60
C ASP A 7 1.42 -8.93 -20.20
N TYR A 8 2.47 -8.48 -20.88
CA TYR A 8 3.84 -8.79 -20.54
C TYR A 8 4.21 -8.24 -19.15
N ILE A 9 3.93 -6.97 -18.87
CA ILE A 9 4.18 -6.35 -17.56
C ILE A 9 3.42 -7.10 -16.46
N HIS A 10 2.12 -7.34 -16.66
CA HIS A 10 1.30 -8.08 -15.69
C HIS A 10 1.88 -9.46 -15.39
N LYS A 11 2.31 -10.19 -16.43
CA LYS A 11 2.95 -11.51 -16.28
C LYS A 11 4.26 -11.42 -15.48
N CYS A 12 5.11 -10.43 -15.76
CA CYS A 12 6.36 -10.23 -15.05
C CYS A 12 6.16 -9.89 -13.56
N LEU A 13 5.09 -9.18 -13.22
CA LEU A 13 4.83 -8.77 -11.84
C LEU A 13 4.11 -9.85 -11.02
N TYR A 14 3.14 -10.55 -11.62
CA TYR A 14 2.15 -11.33 -10.86
C TYR A 14 1.97 -12.79 -11.31
N SER A 15 2.80 -13.31 -12.22
CA SER A 15 2.73 -14.74 -12.55
C SER A 15 3.00 -15.61 -11.31
N LYS A 16 2.26 -16.72 -11.16
CA LYS A 16 2.29 -17.52 -9.92
C LYS A 16 3.68 -18.05 -9.54
N GLU A 17 4.49 -18.43 -10.52
CA GLU A 17 5.77 -19.10 -10.27
C GLU A 17 6.94 -18.12 -10.14
N ASP A 18 7.01 -17.14 -11.05
CA ASP A 18 8.21 -16.28 -11.20
C ASP A 18 7.86 -14.78 -11.25
N GLY A 19 6.63 -14.39 -10.93
CA GLY A 19 6.24 -12.99 -10.83
C GLY A 19 7.01 -12.28 -9.71
N TYR A 20 7.37 -11.02 -9.95
CA TYR A 20 8.16 -10.24 -9.00
C TYR A 20 7.55 -10.22 -7.58
N PHE A 21 6.24 -9.94 -7.45
CA PHE A 21 5.55 -9.80 -6.15
C PHE A 21 4.98 -11.10 -5.57
N THR A 22 4.98 -12.18 -6.36
CA THR A 22 4.41 -13.48 -5.99
C THR A 22 5.48 -14.53 -5.69
N SER A 23 6.67 -14.40 -6.28
CA SER A 23 7.75 -15.36 -6.12
C SER A 23 8.27 -15.41 -4.67
N GLU A 24 8.41 -16.61 -4.12
CA GLU A 24 9.04 -16.85 -2.81
C GLU A 24 10.56 -16.79 -2.85
N LYS A 25 11.16 -16.76 -4.04
CA LYS A 25 12.63 -16.78 -4.24
C LYS A 25 13.31 -15.47 -3.84
N ARG A 26 12.54 -14.39 -3.59
CA ARG A 26 13.05 -13.06 -3.25
C ARG A 26 12.18 -12.40 -2.19
N GLU A 27 12.80 -11.57 -1.36
CA GLU A 27 12.07 -10.63 -0.52
C GLU A 27 11.86 -9.35 -1.33
N VAL A 28 10.60 -8.95 -1.50
CA VAL A 28 10.24 -7.74 -2.28
C VAL A 28 10.04 -6.52 -1.41
N LEU A 29 9.71 -6.72 -0.13
CA LEU A 29 9.39 -5.65 0.79
C LEU A 29 10.41 -5.59 1.91
N HIS A 30 11.03 -4.44 2.02
CA HIS A 30 12.02 -4.16 3.04
C HIS A 30 11.53 -3.02 3.91
N ALA A 31 11.72 -3.19 5.20
CA ALA A 31 11.45 -2.18 6.21
C ALA A 31 12.72 -2.03 7.06
N PRO A 32 13.05 -0.82 7.52
CA PRO A 32 14.09 -0.65 8.53
C PRO A 32 13.78 -1.50 9.76
N LYS A 33 14.81 -2.07 10.41
CA LYS A 33 14.63 -2.78 11.68
C LYS A 33 14.12 -1.84 12.78
N GLU A 34 14.59 -0.60 12.74
CA GLU A 34 14.23 0.47 13.65
C GLU A 34 13.89 1.73 12.85
N PRO A 35 12.94 2.56 13.32
CA PRO A 35 12.63 3.83 12.68
C PRO A 35 13.86 4.73 12.64
N MET A 36 13.96 5.58 11.61
CA MET A 36 15.00 6.61 11.60
C MET A 36 14.76 7.61 12.73
N ALA A 37 15.81 7.93 13.48
CA ALA A 37 15.79 8.97 14.50
C ALA A 37 15.82 10.37 13.85
N PHE A 38 14.71 10.78 13.23
CA PHE A 38 14.63 12.05 12.48
C PHE A 38 15.02 13.28 13.30
N HIS A 39 14.81 13.24 14.63
CA HIS A 39 15.17 14.32 15.54
C HIS A 39 16.68 14.50 15.73
N ASP A 40 17.47 13.46 15.44
CA ASP A 40 18.93 13.50 15.53
C ASP A 40 19.59 14.11 14.29
N PHE A 41 18.84 14.27 13.19
CA PHE A 41 19.39 14.81 11.95
C PHE A 41 19.43 16.34 12.00
N TRP A 42 20.62 16.91 11.79
CA TRP A 42 20.80 18.35 11.64
C TRP A 42 20.11 18.91 10.39
N GLY A 43 19.85 18.05 9.40
CA GLY A 43 19.09 18.42 8.22
C GLY A 43 19.28 17.46 7.05
N LYS A 44 18.96 17.96 5.84
CA LYS A 44 18.88 17.15 4.61
C LYS A 44 20.12 16.31 4.31
N ARG A 45 21.32 16.79 4.63
CA ARG A 45 22.57 16.06 4.33
C ARG A 45 22.67 14.77 5.13
N GLU A 46 22.40 14.82 6.44
CA GLU A 46 22.48 13.67 7.33
C GLU A 46 21.35 12.68 7.05
N TYR A 47 20.14 13.18 6.85
CA TYR A 47 19.01 12.37 6.36
C TYR A 47 19.39 11.60 5.08
N LYS A 48 19.96 12.27 4.08
CA LYS A 48 20.37 11.60 2.83
C LYS A 48 21.45 10.55 3.03
N ALA A 49 22.39 10.77 3.96
CA ALA A 49 23.42 9.79 4.29
C ALA A 49 22.81 8.56 4.98
N ALA A 50 21.90 8.77 5.94
CA ALA A 50 21.17 7.68 6.60
C ALA A 50 20.32 6.88 5.60
N LEU A 51 19.57 7.58 4.73
CA LEU A 51 18.77 6.96 3.67
C LEU A 51 19.63 6.16 2.69
N ALA A 52 20.77 6.71 2.27
CA ALA A 52 21.69 6.01 1.39
C ALA A 52 22.21 4.70 2.00
N ASN A 53 22.44 4.67 3.32
CA ASN A 53 22.83 3.46 4.02
C ASN A 53 21.68 2.43 4.05
N LEU A 54 20.44 2.84 4.32
CA LEU A 54 19.27 1.95 4.26
C LEU A 54 19.10 1.32 2.87
N TYR A 55 19.29 2.11 1.81
CA TYR A 55 19.14 1.65 0.44
C TYR A 55 20.27 0.76 -0.07
N GLN A 56 21.32 0.51 0.72
CA GLN A 56 22.31 -0.52 0.39
C GLN A 56 21.72 -1.93 0.50
N GLU A 57 20.75 -2.13 1.40
CA GLU A 57 20.06 -3.42 1.55
C GLU A 57 18.97 -3.57 0.49
N ALA A 58 18.06 -2.59 0.42
CA ALA A 58 16.99 -2.57 -0.56
C ALA A 58 16.29 -1.20 -0.64
N TRP A 59 15.58 -1.01 -1.75
CA TRP A 59 14.67 0.13 -1.92
C TRP A 59 13.46 -0.05 -1.00
N MET A 60 13.08 1.04 -0.35
CA MET A 60 11.95 1.07 0.59
C MET A 60 10.98 2.18 0.19
N THR A 61 9.69 1.95 0.46
CA THR A 61 8.65 2.93 0.18
C THR A 61 8.68 4.06 1.23
N PRO A 62 8.07 5.23 0.95
CA PRO A 62 7.93 6.29 1.94
C PRO A 62 7.28 5.86 3.25
N VAL A 63 6.33 4.91 3.20
CA VAL A 63 5.69 4.33 4.40
C VAL A 63 6.74 3.72 5.33
N GLU A 64 7.69 2.99 4.78
CA GLU A 64 8.73 2.29 5.56
C GLU A 64 9.86 3.24 5.97
N VAL A 65 10.26 4.16 5.09
CA VAL A 65 11.32 5.15 5.36
C VAL A 65 10.91 6.12 6.48
N PHE A 66 9.66 6.59 6.46
CA PHE A 66 9.13 7.59 7.38
C PHE A 66 8.21 6.97 8.44
N TYR A 67 8.34 5.67 8.68
CA TYR A 67 7.57 4.98 9.71
C TYR A 67 7.75 5.63 11.10
N PRO A 68 6.68 5.82 11.89
CA PRO A 68 5.26 5.66 11.55
C PRO A 68 4.60 6.95 11.01
N TYR A 69 5.37 8.05 10.96
CA TYR A 69 4.87 9.42 10.77
C TYR A 69 4.20 9.67 9.42
N TYR A 70 4.63 8.98 8.34
CA TYR A 70 3.96 9.11 7.03
C TYR A 70 2.50 8.65 7.10
N SER A 71 2.27 7.50 7.73
CA SER A 71 0.94 6.95 7.94
C SER A 71 0.13 7.76 8.96
N HIS A 72 0.77 8.29 10.00
CA HIS A 72 0.10 9.20 10.94
C HIS A 72 -0.38 10.49 10.23
N ALA A 73 0.40 11.04 9.31
CA ALA A 73 -0.03 12.22 8.55
C ALA A 73 -1.26 11.92 7.68
N ILE A 74 -1.33 10.74 7.05
CA ILE A 74 -2.50 10.28 6.30
C ILE A 74 -3.71 10.12 7.22
N ALA A 75 -3.55 9.43 8.36
CA ALA A 75 -4.61 9.23 9.33
C ALA A 75 -5.13 10.57 9.89
N ASN A 76 -4.22 11.47 10.24
CA ASN A 76 -4.57 12.80 10.73
C ASN A 76 -5.33 13.63 9.69
N TYR A 77 -4.96 13.52 8.41
CA TYR A 77 -5.73 14.13 7.32
C TYR A 77 -7.16 13.58 7.27
N MET A 78 -7.34 12.26 7.39
CA MET A 78 -8.68 11.64 7.43
C MET A 78 -9.48 12.17 8.63
N LEU A 79 -8.90 12.20 9.84
CA LEU A 79 -9.57 12.69 11.05
C LEU A 79 -9.98 14.16 10.97
N MET A 80 -9.18 14.99 10.31
CA MET A 80 -9.44 16.43 10.15
C MET A 80 -10.33 16.77 8.96
N SER A 81 -10.59 15.80 8.09
CA SER A 81 -11.31 16.03 6.85
C SER A 81 -12.80 16.25 7.11
N PRO A 82 -13.44 17.24 6.46
CA PRO A 82 -14.89 17.45 6.58
C PRO A 82 -15.73 16.32 5.97
N PHE A 83 -15.10 15.37 5.28
CA PHE A 83 -15.76 14.19 4.71
C PHE A 83 -15.83 13.00 5.68
N THR A 84 -15.10 13.06 6.80
CA THR A 84 -15.19 12.07 7.88
C THR A 84 -16.32 12.47 8.82
N THR A 85 -17.31 11.60 8.95
CA THR A 85 -18.46 11.79 9.86
C THR A 85 -18.30 10.89 11.09
N ASP A 86 -19.39 10.29 11.54
CA ASP A 86 -19.48 9.24 12.56
C ASP A 86 -18.96 7.86 12.09
N LYS A 87 -18.72 7.67 10.80
CA LYS A 87 -18.19 6.44 10.20
C LYS A 87 -17.00 6.74 9.30
N LEU A 88 -16.01 5.85 9.30
CA LEU A 88 -14.83 5.96 8.44
C LEU A 88 -14.61 4.68 7.63
N SER A 89 -14.76 4.76 6.31
CA SER A 89 -14.48 3.64 5.40
C SER A 89 -13.19 3.91 4.64
N ILE A 90 -12.22 2.99 4.72
CA ILE A 90 -10.93 3.09 4.05
C ILE A 90 -10.73 1.85 3.18
N TYR A 91 -10.35 2.08 1.92
CA TYR A 91 -9.89 1.06 1.00
C TYR A 91 -8.43 1.32 0.67
N GLU A 92 -7.56 0.35 0.90
CA GLU A 92 -6.16 0.42 0.50
C GLU A 92 -5.88 -0.66 -0.54
N ILE A 93 -5.41 -0.26 -1.71
CA ILE A 93 -4.94 -1.20 -2.73
C ILE A 93 -3.42 -1.31 -2.65
N GLY A 94 -2.89 -2.53 -2.79
CA GLY A 94 -1.44 -2.76 -2.78
C GLY A 94 -0.75 -2.30 -1.50
N GLY A 95 -1.28 -2.68 -0.33
CA GLY A 95 -0.81 -2.20 0.98
C GLY A 95 0.60 -2.65 1.41
N GLY A 96 1.41 -3.17 0.49
CA GLY A 96 2.78 -3.61 0.74
C GLY A 96 2.87 -4.57 1.94
N ALA A 97 3.65 -4.20 2.95
CA ALA A 97 3.86 -5.02 4.14
C ALA A 97 2.69 -4.97 5.15
N GLY A 98 1.66 -4.17 4.88
CA GLY A 98 0.57 -3.84 5.79
C GLY A 98 0.93 -2.76 6.82
N THR A 99 2.13 -2.18 6.71
CA THR A 99 2.65 -1.17 7.64
C THR A 99 1.77 0.08 7.67
N ASN A 100 1.32 0.55 6.51
CA ASN A 100 0.49 1.74 6.40
C ASN A 100 -0.86 1.55 7.11
N ALA A 101 -1.58 0.47 6.78
CA ALA A 101 -2.82 0.11 7.44
C ALA A 101 -2.67 -0.01 8.96
N LYS A 102 -1.65 -0.72 9.45
CA LYS A 102 -1.40 -0.83 10.89
C LYS A 102 -1.22 0.54 11.54
N CYS A 103 -0.33 1.38 11.02
CA CYS A 103 -0.06 2.68 11.62
C CYS A 103 -1.27 3.62 11.55
N ILE A 104 -2.04 3.58 10.46
CA ILE A 104 -3.28 4.37 10.34
C ILE A 104 -4.29 3.92 11.40
N LEU A 105 -4.49 2.61 11.56
CA LEU A 105 -5.44 2.05 12.53
C LEU A 105 -5.01 2.30 13.97
N ASP A 106 -3.73 2.10 14.31
CA ASP A 106 -3.16 2.42 15.62
C ASP A 106 -3.40 3.91 15.96
N TYR A 107 -3.12 4.81 15.00
CA TYR A 107 -3.30 6.26 15.19
C TYR A 107 -4.78 6.65 15.37
N ILE A 108 -5.69 6.11 14.57
CA ILE A 108 -7.13 6.38 14.71
C ILE A 108 -7.65 5.83 16.04
N GLN A 109 -7.21 4.64 16.45
CA GLN A 109 -7.59 4.04 17.73
C GLN A 109 -7.16 4.90 18.92
N GLU A 110 -5.95 5.46 18.88
CA GLU A 110 -5.42 6.33 19.92
C GLU A 110 -6.13 7.70 19.95
N GLN A 111 -6.26 8.34 18.79
CA GLN A 111 -6.70 9.73 18.70
C GLN A 111 -8.23 9.90 18.66
N ALA A 112 -8.96 8.90 18.16
CA ALA A 112 -10.40 8.96 17.96
C ALA A 112 -11.06 7.58 18.20
N PRO A 113 -11.02 7.02 19.42
CA PRO A 113 -11.47 5.66 19.71
C PRO A 113 -12.94 5.40 19.35
N ALA A 114 -13.83 6.39 19.53
CA ALA A 114 -15.23 6.26 19.14
C ALA A 114 -15.42 6.13 17.61
N LEU A 115 -14.59 6.82 16.82
CA LEU A 115 -14.61 6.70 15.36
C LEU A 115 -13.94 5.39 14.92
N TYR A 116 -12.89 4.95 15.62
CA TYR A 116 -12.23 3.67 15.38
C TYR A 116 -13.23 2.50 15.46
N GLU A 117 -14.13 2.49 16.45
CA GLU A 117 -15.20 1.47 16.57
C GLU A 117 -16.14 1.42 15.35
N HIS A 118 -16.27 2.53 14.62
CA HIS A 118 -17.07 2.67 13.41
C HIS A 118 -16.21 2.75 12.14
N THR A 119 -14.94 2.36 12.23
CA THR A 119 -14.02 2.32 11.10
C THR A 119 -14.10 0.97 10.40
N THR A 120 -13.99 0.97 9.07
CA THR A 120 -13.78 -0.23 8.26
C THR A 120 -12.58 -0.01 7.36
N TYR A 121 -11.58 -0.88 7.45
CA TYR A 121 -10.37 -0.83 6.63
C TYR A 121 -10.26 -2.08 5.75
N THR A 122 -10.37 -1.91 4.44
CA THR A 122 -10.30 -3.01 3.48
C THR A 122 -9.01 -2.93 2.68
N LEU A 123 -8.10 -3.88 2.90
CA LEU A 123 -6.93 -4.07 2.05
C LEU A 123 -7.28 -4.98 0.88
N ILE A 124 -6.92 -4.58 -0.33
CA ILE A 124 -7.07 -5.36 -1.57
C ILE A 124 -5.68 -5.67 -2.09
N GLU A 125 -5.33 -6.95 -2.10
CA GLU A 125 -3.99 -7.44 -2.41
C GLU A 125 -4.06 -8.63 -3.35
N ILE A 126 -3.39 -8.57 -4.50
CA ILE A 126 -3.42 -9.62 -5.51
C ILE A 126 -2.53 -10.81 -5.11
N SER A 127 -1.41 -10.58 -4.42
CA SER A 127 -0.45 -11.61 -4.04
C SER A 127 -0.90 -12.36 -2.78
N PRO A 128 -1.14 -13.69 -2.82
CA PRO A 128 -1.54 -14.45 -1.64
C PRO A 128 -0.54 -14.36 -0.49
N ARG A 129 0.76 -14.34 -0.81
CA ARG A 129 1.86 -14.19 0.15
C ARG A 129 1.80 -12.84 0.86
N MET A 130 1.61 -11.76 0.10
CA MET A 130 1.50 -10.41 0.68
C MET A 130 0.21 -10.26 1.47
N ALA A 131 -0.90 -10.82 1.00
CA ALA A 131 -2.16 -10.82 1.72
C ALA A 131 -2.04 -11.55 3.07
N ALA A 132 -1.34 -12.70 3.13
CA ALA A 132 -1.08 -13.40 4.39
C ALA A 132 -0.22 -12.55 5.35
N ARG A 133 0.83 -11.90 4.84
CA ARG A 133 1.68 -10.98 5.62
C ARG A 133 0.88 -9.79 6.17
N GLN A 134 0.03 -9.18 5.36
CA GLN A 134 -0.84 -8.08 5.76
C GLN A 134 -1.80 -8.53 6.87
N ARG A 135 -2.47 -9.69 6.73
CA ARG A 135 -3.35 -10.23 7.79
C ARG A 135 -2.64 -10.40 9.12
N GLU A 136 -1.44 -10.97 9.10
CA GLU A 136 -0.64 -11.11 10.33
C GLU A 136 -0.25 -9.74 10.92
N ARG A 137 0.10 -8.77 10.06
CA ARG A 137 0.45 -7.41 10.51
C ARG A 137 -0.72 -6.73 11.22
N ILE A 138 -1.93 -6.83 10.68
CA ILE A 138 -3.13 -6.14 11.19
C ILE A 138 -3.97 -7.00 12.14
N LYS A 139 -3.44 -8.11 12.66
CA LYS A 139 -4.22 -9.06 13.48
C LYS A 139 -4.87 -8.42 14.70
N ASP A 140 -4.24 -7.41 15.30
CA ASP A 140 -4.76 -6.68 16.46
C ASP A 140 -5.94 -5.76 16.09
N HIS A 141 -6.18 -5.53 14.80
CA HIS A 141 -7.30 -4.76 14.26
C HIS A 141 -8.30 -5.64 13.46
N ALA A 142 -8.26 -6.96 13.62
CA ALA A 142 -9.11 -7.89 12.85
C ALA A 142 -10.63 -7.64 13.00
N GLY A 143 -11.06 -6.88 14.02
CA GLY A 143 -12.46 -6.47 14.20
C GLY A 143 -12.92 -5.34 13.27
N VAL A 144 -11.99 -4.52 12.76
CA VAL A 144 -12.29 -3.36 11.91
C VAL A 144 -11.60 -3.43 10.55
N ALA A 145 -10.63 -4.33 10.38
CA ALA A 145 -9.81 -4.43 9.20
C ALA A 145 -9.86 -5.82 8.56
N THR A 146 -9.90 -5.87 7.24
CA THR A 146 -9.94 -7.11 6.46
C THR A 146 -9.00 -7.05 5.27
N VAL A 147 -8.46 -8.21 4.88
CA VAL A 147 -7.62 -8.35 3.68
C VAL A 147 -8.32 -9.27 2.67
N ILE A 148 -8.72 -8.67 1.55
CA ILE A 148 -9.30 -9.35 0.40
C ILE A 148 -8.17 -9.69 -0.55
N ASN A 149 -7.88 -10.99 -0.71
CA ASN A 149 -6.86 -11.45 -1.66
C ASN A 149 -7.46 -11.56 -3.06
N THR A 150 -7.46 -10.46 -3.82
CA THR A 150 -7.98 -10.38 -5.19
C THR A 150 -7.29 -9.27 -5.97
N ASP A 151 -7.37 -9.31 -7.30
CA ASP A 151 -6.88 -8.25 -8.16
C ASP A 151 -7.87 -7.08 -8.18
N ILE A 152 -7.40 -5.88 -7.85
CA ILE A 152 -8.19 -4.65 -7.93
C ILE A 152 -8.79 -4.43 -9.33
N LEU A 153 -8.09 -4.83 -10.39
CA LEU A 153 -8.56 -4.69 -11.78
C LEU A 153 -9.77 -5.59 -12.09
N THR A 154 -10.01 -6.62 -11.27
CA THR A 154 -11.17 -7.54 -11.40
C THR A 154 -12.14 -7.47 -10.23
N TYR A 155 -11.89 -6.56 -9.27
CA TYR A 155 -12.66 -6.45 -8.03
C TYR A 155 -14.15 -6.22 -8.28
N SER A 156 -14.50 -5.35 -9.23
CA SER A 156 -15.90 -5.01 -9.55
C SER A 156 -16.72 -6.17 -10.13
N ALA A 157 -16.07 -7.21 -10.64
CA ALA A 157 -16.76 -8.43 -11.10
C ALA A 157 -17.18 -9.35 -9.93
N GLN A 158 -16.56 -9.20 -8.76
CA GLN A 158 -16.72 -10.07 -7.61
C GLN A 158 -17.46 -9.39 -6.44
N PHE A 159 -17.38 -8.07 -6.35
CA PHE A 159 -17.92 -7.29 -5.25
C PHE A 159 -18.91 -6.23 -5.75
N PRO A 160 -20.03 -6.02 -5.05
CA PRO A 160 -21.02 -5.03 -5.45
C PRO A 160 -20.46 -3.61 -5.31
N ALA A 161 -21.00 -2.69 -6.11
CA ALA A 161 -20.74 -1.27 -5.92
C ALA A 161 -21.27 -0.83 -4.55
N PHE A 162 -20.48 -0.02 -3.84
CA PHE A 162 -20.89 0.64 -2.61
C PHE A 162 -21.14 2.12 -2.87
N LYS A 163 -22.06 2.72 -2.11
CA LYS A 163 -22.47 4.13 -2.27
C LYS A 163 -22.01 5.04 -1.14
N ASP A 164 -21.44 4.45 -0.08
CA ASP A 164 -20.92 5.19 1.06
C ASP A 164 -19.64 5.95 0.66
N SER A 165 -19.44 7.13 1.24
CA SER A 165 -18.17 7.84 1.14
C SER A 165 -17.03 6.99 1.72
N CYS A 166 -15.88 7.02 1.07
CA CYS A 166 -14.69 6.34 1.55
C CYS A 166 -13.42 7.12 1.22
N TYR A 167 -12.34 6.79 1.91
CA TYR A 167 -10.98 7.11 1.50
C TYR A 167 -10.42 5.95 0.70
N PHE A 168 -9.86 6.26 -0.47
CA PHE A 168 -9.16 5.30 -1.31
C PHE A 168 -7.66 5.61 -1.30
N VAL A 169 -6.87 4.66 -0.80
CA VAL A 169 -5.43 4.79 -0.57
C VAL A 169 -4.69 3.87 -1.54
N ALA A 170 -3.73 4.43 -2.27
CA ALA A 170 -2.94 3.72 -3.27
C ALA A 170 -1.50 4.28 -3.30
N MET A 171 -0.68 3.89 -2.32
CA MET A 171 0.70 4.37 -2.20
C MET A 171 1.63 3.49 -3.04
N GLU A 172 2.31 4.08 -4.04
CA GLU A 172 3.23 3.36 -4.97
C GLU A 172 2.58 2.15 -5.68
N VAL A 173 1.32 2.33 -6.09
CA VAL A 173 0.58 1.32 -6.86
C VAL A 173 0.54 1.64 -8.35
N LEU A 174 0.31 2.91 -8.70
CA LEU A 174 0.05 3.31 -10.09
C LEU A 174 1.26 3.11 -11.01
N ASP A 175 2.47 3.26 -10.48
CA ASP A 175 3.73 2.99 -11.17
C ASP A 175 3.94 1.50 -11.48
N ASN A 176 3.30 0.62 -10.72
CA ASN A 176 3.31 -0.82 -10.92
C ASN A 176 2.14 -1.34 -11.76
N LEU A 177 1.20 -0.49 -12.18
CA LEU A 177 0.07 -0.95 -13.00
C LEU A 177 0.51 -1.31 -14.43
N PRO A 178 0.02 -2.43 -14.98
CA PRO A 178 0.25 -2.78 -16.38
C PRO A 178 -0.24 -1.70 -17.33
N HIS A 179 0.61 -1.30 -18.27
CA HIS A 179 0.32 -0.24 -19.24
C HIS A 179 0.87 -0.59 -20.62
N ASP A 180 0.35 0.06 -21.67
CA ASP A 180 0.84 -0.15 -23.02
C ASP A 180 1.94 0.83 -23.42
N LYS A 181 2.76 0.35 -24.36
CA LYS A 181 3.63 1.17 -25.16
C LYS A 181 3.00 1.32 -26.54
N VAL A 182 2.76 2.57 -26.95
CA VAL A 182 2.29 2.92 -28.28
C VAL A 182 3.44 3.53 -29.09
N SER A 183 3.46 3.28 -30.40
CA SER A 183 4.47 3.82 -31.31
C SER A 183 3.80 4.29 -32.58
N GLN A 184 4.11 5.51 -32.99
CA GLN A 184 3.56 6.04 -34.23
C GLN A 184 4.35 5.49 -35.43
N ASP A 185 3.63 4.98 -36.43
CA ASP A 185 4.18 4.61 -37.74
C ASP A 185 3.29 5.15 -38.85
N GLY A 186 3.89 5.79 -39.86
CA GLY A 186 3.13 6.37 -40.97
C GLY A 186 2.08 7.44 -40.61
N GLY A 187 2.13 8.00 -39.40
CA GLY A 187 1.14 8.97 -38.89
C GLY A 187 0.00 8.34 -38.08
N GLU A 188 -0.04 7.02 -37.94
CA GLU A 188 -1.01 6.26 -37.16
C GLU A 188 -0.37 5.67 -35.88
N TRP A 189 -1.18 5.42 -34.84
CA TRP A 189 -0.74 4.93 -33.52
C TRP A 189 -0.89 3.41 -33.37
#